data_AF-A0A6G7J0T8-F1
#
_entry.id   AF-A0A6G7J0T8-F1
#
_cell.length_a   1.000
_cell.length_b   1.000
_cell.length_c   1.000
_cell.angle_alpha   90.00
_cell.angle_beta   90.00
_cell.angle_gamma   90.00
#
_symmetry.space_group_name_H-M   'P 1'
#
loop_
_entity.id
_entity.type
_entity.pdbx_description
1 polymer ?
#
loop_
_entity_poly.entity_id
_entity_poly.type
_entity_poly.pdbx_seq_one_letter_code
_entity_poly.pdbx_strand_id
1 'polypeptide(L)'
;MSDKKIYRYTNVELLNVIKNSQNKALVVNAQAELEKRKLTDEELQTTESEYLKYLEFKENRKDESLTREEWLSFFILPFITPRPKWRNDHYTDSEYQRFEKYGFDKKAKQASEVQTLGILFWFVLFIVCLVVAGYMNLL
;
A
#
# COMPACT_ATOMS: atom_id res chain seq x y z
N MET A 1 -11.52 3.25 -1.85
CA MET A 1 -11.67 4.56 -2.53
C MET A 1 -11.11 5.63 -1.60
N SER A 2 -10.17 6.46 -2.04
CA SER A 2 -9.60 7.50 -1.16
C SER A 2 -10.67 8.56 -0.85
N ASP A 3 -10.76 9.02 0.40
CA ASP A 3 -11.70 10.04 0.89
C ASP A 3 -11.41 11.47 0.35
N LYS A 4 -10.70 11.53 -0.77
CA LYS A 4 -10.31 12.75 -1.46
C LYS A 4 -11.55 13.29 -2.17
N LYS A 5 -11.83 14.58 -1.97
CA LYS A 5 -12.91 15.29 -2.68
C LYS A 5 -12.55 15.49 -4.16
N ILE A 6 -13.52 15.35 -5.06
CA ILE A 6 -13.34 15.33 -6.53
C ILE A 6 -12.57 16.56 -7.06
N TYR A 7 -12.84 17.76 -6.54
CA TYR A 7 -12.14 18.98 -6.97
C TYR A 7 -10.63 18.97 -6.70
N ARG A 8 -10.14 18.08 -5.83
CA ARG A 8 -8.69 17.92 -5.55
C ARG A 8 -8.01 16.94 -6.50
N TYR A 9 -8.75 16.29 -7.40
CA TYR A 9 -8.20 15.26 -8.27
C TYR A 9 -7.34 15.90 -9.35
N THR A 10 -6.24 15.25 -9.71
CA THR A 10 -5.47 15.62 -10.90
C THR A 10 -6.26 15.28 -12.16
N ASN A 11 -5.88 15.84 -13.32
CA ASN A 11 -6.57 15.53 -14.57
C ASN A 11 -6.50 14.02 -14.89
N VAL A 12 -5.34 13.39 -14.62
CA VAL A 12 -5.16 11.93 -14.75
C VAL A 12 -6.06 11.14 -13.81
N GLU A 13 -6.20 11.57 -12.54
CA GLU A 13 -7.10 10.92 -11.59
C GLU A 13 -8.58 11.08 -12.00
N LEU A 14 -8.97 12.24 -12.53
CA LEU A 14 -10.31 12.46 -13.09
C LEU A 14 -10.55 11.51 -14.27
N LEU A 15 -9.64 11.41 -15.24
CA LEU A 15 -9.75 10.47 -16.35
C LEU A 15 -9.86 9.02 -15.87
N ASN A 16 -9.10 8.65 -14.83
CA ASN A 16 -9.19 7.32 -14.24
C ASN A 16 -10.58 7.03 -13.63
N VAL A 17 -11.16 8.00 -12.91
CA VAL A 17 -12.53 7.86 -12.38
C VAL A 17 -13.54 7.76 -13.51
N ILE A 18 -13.45 8.61 -14.52
CA ILE A 18 -14.38 8.65 -15.65
C ILE A 18 -14.37 7.33 -16.41
N LYS A 19 -13.19 6.76 -16.66
CA LYS A 19 -13.03 5.55 -17.48
C LYS A 19 -13.27 4.24 -16.72
N ASN A 20 -12.99 4.18 -15.41
CA ASN A 20 -12.97 2.92 -14.67
C ASN A 20 -13.97 2.83 -13.49
N SER A 21 -14.64 3.93 -13.10
CA SER A 21 -15.58 3.90 -11.97
C SER A 21 -16.92 3.27 -12.34
N GLN A 22 -17.43 2.38 -11.50
CA GLN A 22 -18.80 1.83 -11.63
C GLN A 22 -19.87 2.79 -11.11
N ASN A 23 -19.49 3.80 -10.31
CA ASN A 23 -20.43 4.75 -9.72
C ASN A 23 -20.70 5.92 -10.69
N LYS A 24 -21.90 5.91 -11.29
CA LYS A 24 -22.34 6.92 -12.27
C LYS A 24 -22.32 8.35 -11.72
N ALA A 25 -22.73 8.56 -10.46
CA ALA A 25 -22.74 9.89 -9.86
C ALA A 25 -21.31 10.46 -9.72
N LEU A 26 -20.35 9.60 -9.36
CA LEU A 26 -18.94 9.99 -9.31
C LEU A 26 -18.36 10.29 -10.70
N VAL A 27 -18.75 9.53 -11.72
CA VAL A 27 -18.34 9.77 -13.12
C VAL A 27 -18.85 11.13 -13.59
N VAL A 28 -20.14 11.42 -13.39
CA VAL A 28 -20.74 12.71 -13.79
C VAL A 28 -20.04 13.88 -13.09
N ASN A 29 -19.78 13.77 -11.79
CA ASN A 29 -19.08 14.80 -11.04
C ASN A 29 -17.63 14.99 -11.52
N ALA A 30 -16.94 13.91 -11.88
CA ALA A 30 -15.57 13.98 -12.41
C ALA A 30 -15.54 14.60 -13.81
N GLN A 31 -16.51 14.29 -14.67
CA GLN A 31 -16.67 14.92 -16.00
C GLN A 31 -16.91 16.41 -15.87
N ALA A 32 -17.86 16.82 -15.03
CA ALA A 32 -18.16 18.24 -14.81
C ALA A 32 -16.95 19.01 -14.27
N GLU A 33 -16.17 18.42 -13.36
CA GLU A 33 -14.94 19.03 -12.85
C GLU A 33 -13.84 19.13 -13.92
N LEU A 34 -13.72 18.15 -14.81
CA LEU A 34 -12.77 18.18 -15.92
C LEU A 34 -13.15 19.26 -16.96
N GLU A 35 -14.42 19.34 -17.34
CA GLU A 35 -14.95 20.35 -18.26
C GLU A 35 -14.78 21.78 -17.70
N LYS A 36 -14.98 21.94 -16.38
CA LYS A 36 -14.78 23.22 -15.69
C LYS A 36 -13.35 23.74 -15.81
N ARG A 37 -12.36 22.87 -15.99
CA ARG A 37 -10.94 23.25 -16.12
C ARG A 37 -10.62 23.86 -17.49
N LYS A 38 -11.50 23.71 -18.49
CA LYS A 38 -11.36 24.29 -19.84
C LYS A 38 -9.97 24.06 -20.44
N LEU A 39 -9.51 22.81 -20.36
CA LEU A 39 -8.22 22.42 -20.91
C LEU A 39 -8.21 22.67 -22.42
N THR A 40 -7.06 23.09 -22.95
CA THR A 40 -6.86 23.17 -24.40
C THR A 40 -6.74 21.76 -25.00
N ASP A 41 -6.88 21.66 -26.33
CA ASP A 41 -6.73 20.36 -27.02
C ASP A 41 -5.33 19.76 -26.80
N GLU A 42 -4.29 20.60 -26.74
CA GLU A 42 -2.91 20.18 -26.46
C GLU A 42 -2.75 19.66 -25.02
N GLU A 43 -3.35 20.35 -24.04
CA GLU A 43 -3.35 19.93 -22.64
C GLU A 43 -4.14 18.63 -22.43
N LEU A 44 -5.22 18.46 -23.19
CA LEU A 44 -6.04 17.24 -23.17
C LEU A 44 -5.25 16.05 -23.72
N GLN A 45 -4.59 16.21 -24.88
CA GLN A 45 -3.71 15.17 -25.43
C GLN A 45 -2.56 14.82 -24.47
N THR A 46 -1.96 15.83 -23.83
CA THR A 46 -0.91 15.62 -22.83
C THR A 46 -1.44 14.82 -21.64
N THR A 47 -2.61 15.21 -21.12
CA THR A 47 -3.27 14.50 -20.01
C THR A 47 -3.58 13.06 -20.38
N GLU A 48 -4.03 12.78 -21.61
CA GLU A 48 -4.28 11.40 -22.06
C GLU A 48 -2.99 10.58 -22.12
N SER A 49 -1.90 11.15 -22.60
CA SER A 49 -0.58 10.52 -22.59
C SER A 49 -0.09 10.22 -21.16
N GLU A 50 -0.24 11.16 -20.24
CA GLU A 50 0.05 10.96 -18.81
C GLU A 50 -0.83 9.87 -18.18
N TYR A 51 -2.10 9.80 -18.58
CA TYR A 51 -3.00 8.75 -18.13
C TYR A 51 -2.57 7.36 -18.61
N LEU A 52 -2.10 7.23 -19.85
CA LEU A 52 -1.54 5.96 -20.34
C LEU A 52 -0.30 5.55 -19.56
N LYS A 53 0.64 6.47 -19.31
CA LYS A 53 1.81 6.22 -18.45
C LYS A 53 1.41 5.82 -17.03
N TYR A 54 0.38 6.47 -16.48
CA TYR A 54 -0.17 6.11 -15.17
C TYR A 54 -0.67 4.67 -15.13
N LEU A 55 -1.38 4.22 -16.18
CA LEU A 55 -1.85 2.84 -16.27
C LEU A 55 -0.68 1.85 -16.39
N GLU A 56 0.32 2.16 -17.22
CA GLU A 56 1.52 1.34 -17.36
C GLU A 56 2.27 1.19 -16.02
N PHE A 57 2.51 2.30 -15.31
CA PHE A 57 3.15 2.24 -13.99
C PHE A 57 2.30 1.50 -12.97
N LYS A 58 0.98 1.63 -13.03
CA LYS A 58 0.09 0.90 -12.13
C LYS A 58 0.18 -0.60 -12.38
N GLU A 59 0.26 -1.03 -13.64
CA GLU A 59 0.40 -2.43 -14.01
C GLU A 59 1.76 -2.98 -13.55
N ASN A 60 2.84 -2.27 -13.85
CA ASN A 60 4.21 -2.68 -13.49
C ASN A 60 4.39 -2.85 -11.97
N ARG A 61 3.66 -2.09 -11.15
CA ARG A 61 3.72 -2.17 -9.68
C ARG A 61 3.09 -3.42 -9.09
N LYS A 62 2.13 -4.05 -9.79
CA LYS A 62 1.43 -5.24 -9.28
C LYS A 62 2.40 -6.38 -8.99
N ASP A 63 3.41 -6.52 -9.85
CA ASP A 63 4.41 -7.59 -9.80
C ASP A 63 5.73 -7.20 -9.12
N GLU A 64 5.80 -5.98 -8.58
CA GLU A 64 6.96 -5.51 -7.85
C GLU A 64 7.10 -6.28 -6.54
N SER A 65 8.29 -6.82 -6.27
CA SER A 65 8.60 -7.50 -5.01
C SER A 65 9.02 -6.51 -3.94
N LEU A 66 8.88 -6.91 -2.67
CA LEU A 66 9.50 -6.17 -1.57
C LEU A 66 10.99 -5.97 -1.81
N THR A 67 11.47 -4.78 -1.49
CA THR A 67 12.90 -4.54 -1.37
C THR A 67 13.44 -5.26 -0.15
N ARG A 68 14.76 -5.43 -0.07
CA ARG A 68 15.40 -6.08 1.08
C ARG A 68 15.14 -5.32 2.39
N GLU A 69 15.09 -4.00 2.32
CA GLU A 69 14.82 -3.14 3.48
C GLU A 69 13.36 -3.24 3.94
N GLU A 70 12.42 -3.23 2.99
CA GLU A 70 10.99 -3.47 3.28
C GLU A 70 10.82 -4.86 3.92
N TRP A 71 11.44 -5.88 3.34
CA TRP A 71 11.42 -7.26 3.85
C TRP A 71 11.93 -7.35 5.28
N LEU A 72 13.10 -6.75 5.57
CA LEU A 72 13.69 -6.78 6.91
C LEU A 72 12.81 -6.07 7.93
N SER A 73 12.25 -4.91 7.54
CA SER A 73 11.30 -4.16 8.35
C SER A 73 10.11 -5.03 8.75
N PHE A 74 9.46 -5.68 7.78
CA PHE A 74 8.31 -6.55 8.05
C PHE A 74 8.66 -7.80 8.86
N PHE A 75 9.89 -8.30 8.76
CA PHE A 75 10.34 -9.49 9.49
C PHE A 75 10.62 -9.19 10.98
N ILE A 76 11.26 -8.05 11.26
CA ILE A 76 11.74 -7.70 12.60
C ILE A 76 10.67 -7.00 13.45
N LEU A 77 9.92 -6.07 12.84
CA LEU A 77 8.99 -5.19 13.56
C LEU A 77 7.94 -5.91 14.40
N PRO A 78 7.33 -7.03 13.98
CA PRO A 78 6.32 -7.73 14.78
C PRO A 78 6.75 -8.07 16.22
N PHE A 79 8.05 -8.17 16.50
CA PHE A 79 8.60 -8.46 17.82
C PHE A 79 9.18 -7.24 18.55
N ILE A 80 9.78 -6.28 17.83
CA ILE A 80 10.31 -5.04 18.45
C ILE A 80 9.18 -4.07 18.79
N THR A 81 8.18 -3.99 17.92
CA THR A 81 6.94 -3.24 18.13
C THR A 81 5.78 -4.24 18.21
N PRO A 82 5.73 -5.10 19.26
CA PRO A 82 4.61 -6.00 19.44
C PRO A 82 3.34 -5.17 19.49
N ARG A 83 2.26 -5.64 18.86
CA ARG A 83 0.98 -4.94 18.74
C ARG A 83 0.17 -5.09 20.04
N PRO A 84 0.27 -4.23 21.08
CA PRO A 84 -0.80 -4.22 22.06
C PRO A 84 -2.05 -3.72 21.34
N LYS A 85 -3.23 -4.29 21.65
CA LYS A 85 -4.54 -3.89 21.09
C LYS A 85 -4.82 -2.37 21.12
N TRP A 86 -4.05 -1.62 21.89
CA TRP A 86 -4.16 -0.19 22.16
C TRP A 86 -3.17 0.69 21.37
N ARG A 87 -2.17 0.11 20.68
CA ARG A 87 -1.16 0.84 19.91
C ARG A 87 -1.21 0.35 18.46
N ASN A 88 -1.80 1.16 17.60
CA ASN A 88 -1.64 0.98 16.15
C ASN A 88 -0.17 1.29 15.84
N ASP A 89 0.60 0.30 15.42
CA ASP A 89 1.90 0.56 14.82
C ASP A 89 1.65 1.27 13.49
N HIS A 90 1.68 2.60 13.54
CA HIS A 90 1.37 3.43 12.39
C HIS A 90 2.28 3.09 11.21
N TYR A 91 3.51 2.63 11.42
CA TYR A 91 4.45 2.41 10.32
C TYR A 91 4.07 1.17 9.51
N THR A 92 4.12 -0.03 10.12
CA THR A 92 3.86 -1.30 9.43
C THR A 92 2.47 -1.35 8.78
N ASP A 93 1.45 -0.86 9.50
CA ASP A 93 0.08 -0.83 8.98
C ASP A 93 -0.08 0.24 7.89
N SER A 94 0.61 1.40 8.00
CA SER A 94 0.58 2.40 6.92
C SER A 94 1.30 1.92 5.66
N GLU A 95 2.40 1.20 5.78
CA GLU A 95 3.15 0.63 4.65
C GLU A 95 2.34 -0.45 3.96
N TYR A 96 1.74 -1.36 4.73
CA TYR A 96 0.86 -2.39 4.19
C TYR A 96 -0.39 -1.79 3.52
N GLN A 97 -1.08 -0.87 4.19
CA GLN A 97 -2.23 -0.16 3.61
C GLN A 97 -1.83 0.65 2.38
N ARG A 98 -0.59 1.17 2.33
CA ARG A 98 -0.07 1.85 1.16
C ARG A 98 0.07 0.91 -0.02
N PHE A 99 0.58 -0.31 0.18
CA PHE A 99 0.66 -1.30 -0.88
C PHE A 99 -0.72 -1.65 -1.44
N GLU A 100 -1.70 -1.93 -0.59
CA GLU A 100 -3.07 -2.20 -1.03
C GLU A 100 -3.68 -0.99 -1.76
N LYS A 101 -3.50 0.22 -1.22
CA LYS A 101 -4.08 1.44 -1.79
C LYS A 101 -3.53 1.76 -3.18
N TYR A 102 -2.25 1.50 -3.42
CA TYR A 102 -1.59 1.83 -4.70
C TYR A 102 -1.46 0.64 -5.66
N GLY A 103 -2.01 -0.53 -5.31
CA GLY A 103 -2.05 -1.70 -6.19
C GLY A 103 -0.73 -2.47 -6.27
N PHE A 104 0.06 -2.47 -5.19
CA PHE A 104 1.26 -3.29 -5.06
C PHE A 104 0.89 -4.68 -4.51
N ASP A 105 0.10 -5.43 -5.27
CA ASP A 105 -0.54 -6.66 -4.81
C ASP A 105 0.49 -7.71 -4.33
N LYS A 106 1.59 -7.88 -5.08
CA LYS A 106 2.66 -8.80 -4.69
C LYS A 106 3.41 -8.34 -3.45
N LYS A 107 3.71 -7.04 -3.30
CA LYS A 107 4.34 -6.53 -2.07
C LYS A 107 3.44 -6.73 -0.85
N ALA A 108 2.15 -6.47 -0.98
CA ALA A 108 1.19 -6.70 0.11
C ALA A 108 1.18 -8.17 0.54
N LYS A 109 1.12 -9.09 -0.43
CA LYS A 109 1.18 -10.53 -0.15
C LYS A 109 2.50 -10.94 0.54
N GLN A 110 3.63 -10.52 -0.01
CA GLN A 110 4.94 -10.81 0.56
C GLN A 110 5.10 -10.20 1.97
N ALA A 111 4.59 -8.99 2.21
CA ALA A 111 4.66 -8.36 3.52
C ALA A 111 3.91 -9.18 4.59
N SER A 112 2.74 -9.71 4.24
CA SER A 112 1.97 -10.60 5.13
C SER A 112 2.69 -11.92 5.43
N GLU A 113 3.27 -12.54 4.39
CA GLU A 113 4.06 -13.77 4.53
C GLU A 113 5.27 -13.55 5.45
N VAL A 114 6.01 -12.47 5.22
CA VAL A 114 7.23 -12.13 5.98
C VAL A 114 6.93 -11.77 7.42
N GLN A 115 5.83 -11.04 7.68
CA GLN A 115 5.37 -10.78 9.06
C GLN A 115 5.09 -12.09 9.79
N THR A 116 4.42 -13.05 9.15
CA THR A 116 4.10 -14.35 9.74
C THR A 116 5.37 -15.15 10.04
N LEU A 117 6.33 -15.15 9.11
CA LEU A 117 7.65 -15.78 9.29
C LEU A 117 8.44 -15.15 10.43
N GLY A 118 8.42 -13.81 10.55
CA GLY A 118 9.04 -13.09 11.66
C GLY A 118 8.48 -13.52 13.00
N ILE A 119 7.15 -13.55 13.13
CA ILE A 119 6.47 -14.00 14.37
C ILE A 119 6.89 -15.43 14.74
N LEU A 120 6.89 -16.36 13.78
CA LEU A 120 7.31 -17.74 14.00
C LEU A 120 8.78 -17.83 14.44
N PHE A 121 9.67 -17.08 13.77
CA PHE A 121 11.09 -17.04 14.10
C PHE A 121 11.32 -16.60 15.56
N TRP A 122 10.69 -15.50 15.96
CA TRP A 122 10.83 -14.99 17.33
C TRP A 122 10.22 -15.90 18.39
N PHE A 123 9.10 -16.57 18.07
CA PHE A 123 8.51 -17.57 18.95
C PHE A 123 9.44 -18.77 19.20
N VAL A 124 10.07 -19.28 18.14
CA VAL A 124 11.07 -20.36 18.26
C VAL A 124 12.29 -19.90 19.07
N LEU A 125 12.79 -18.69 18.80
CA LEU A 125 13.92 -18.11 19.51
C LEU A 125 13.61 -17.96 21.01
N PHE A 126 12.40 -17.53 21.36
CA PHE A 126 11.94 -17.44 22.75
C PHE A 126 11.95 -18.80 23.46
N ILE A 127 11.45 -19.86 22.80
CA ILE A 127 11.51 -21.22 23.35
C ILE A 127 12.95 -21.66 23.60
N VAL A 128 13.85 -21.44 22.64
CA VAL A 128 15.28 -21.77 22.79
C VAL A 128 15.89 -21.04 23.98
N CYS A 129 15.59 -19.74 24.15
CA CYS A 129 16.05 -18.97 25.30
C CYS A 129 15.57 -19.55 26.63
N LEU A 130 14.31 -20.00 26.72
CA LEU A 130 13.78 -20.64 27.94
C LEU A 130 14.50 -21.95 28.27
N VAL A 131 14.75 -22.79 27.26
CA VAL A 131 15.49 -24.05 27.42
C VAL A 131 16.91 -23.79 27.94
N VAL A 132 17.61 -22.82 27.34
CA VAL A 132 18.97 -22.45 27.76
C VAL A 132 18.97 -21.87 29.17
N ALA A 133 18.01 -21.01 29.52
CA ALA A 133 17.91 -20.43 30.85
C ALA A 133 17.63 -21.50 31.93
N GLY A 134 16.76 -22.46 31.65
CA GLY A 134 16.51 -23.60 32.54
C GLY A 134 17.74 -24.50 32.70
N TYR A 135 18.49 -24.77 31.62
CA TYR A 135 19.74 -25.52 31.69
C TYR A 135 20.80 -24.82 32.56
N MET A 136 20.84 -23.49 32.53
CA MET A 136 21.78 -22.67 33.29
C MET A 136 21.34 -22.39 34.74
N ASN A 137 20.20 -22.94 35.21
CA ASN A 137 19.58 -22.59 36.50
C ASN A 137 19.36 -21.08 36.69
N LEU A 138 19.03 -20.36 35.61
CA LEU A 138 18.74 -18.91 35.65
C LEU A 138 17.25 -18.60 35.93
N LEU A 139 16.41 -19.63 35.99
CA LEU A 139 14.96 -19.62 36.28
C LEU A 139 14.67 -20.70 37.32
#